data_AF-A0A8T6M6G6-F1
#
_entry.id   AF-A0A8T6M6G6-F1
#
_cell.length_a   1.000
_cell.length_b   1.000
_cell.length_c   1.000
_cell.angle_alpha   90.00
_cell.angle_beta   90.00
_cell.angle_gamma   90.00
#
_symmetry.space_group_name_H-M   'P 1'
#
loop_
_entity.id
_entity.type
_entity.pdbx_description
1 polymer ?
#
loop_
_entity_poly.entity_id
_entity_poly.type
_entity_poly.pdbx_seq_one_letter_code
_entity_poly.pdbx_strand_id
1 'polypeptide(L)'
;MIKKRGMSPVIATVLLVAIVIAIGLIVFLWFRGITEEAITKFDGKNVKLVCEQVSFSADYSDGNILISNDGNVPIYKFKAKIVGAGSYATVIVGENDTAWPAQGLNQGDAYQGALEEAIGSTKIILIPVLIGNTESEGKKSYTCEERHGKEIAVL
;
A
#
# COMPACT_ATOMS: atom_id res chain seq x y z
N MET A 1 -42.66 -45.17 -28.15
CA MET A 1 -43.48 -44.11 -27.52
C MET A 1 -42.83 -43.70 -26.21
N ILE A 2 -42.26 -42.49 -26.12
CA ILE A 2 -41.61 -42.01 -24.89
C ILE A 2 -42.68 -41.36 -24.00
N LYS A 3 -42.95 -41.99 -22.86
CA LYS A 3 -43.92 -41.54 -21.86
C LYS A 3 -43.31 -40.37 -21.08
N LYS A 4 -43.66 -39.12 -21.44
CA LYS A 4 -43.23 -37.93 -20.68
C LYS A 4 -43.95 -37.90 -19.33
N ARG A 5 -43.23 -38.14 -18.24
CA ARG A 5 -43.75 -37.93 -16.88
C ARG A 5 -43.66 -36.43 -16.58
N GLY A 6 -44.80 -35.80 -16.32
CA GLY A 6 -44.85 -34.40 -15.88
C GLY A 6 -44.11 -34.26 -14.55
N MET A 7 -43.22 -33.29 -14.46
CA MET A 7 -42.63 -32.92 -13.18
C MET A 7 -43.76 -32.45 -12.26
N SER A 8 -43.82 -33.01 -11.04
CA SER A 8 -44.81 -32.58 -10.05
C SER A 8 -44.64 -31.08 -9.78
N PRO A 9 -45.71 -30.26 -9.88
CA PRO A 9 -45.66 -28.82 -9.66
C PRO A 9 -45.01 -28.42 -8.33
N VAL A 10 -45.12 -29.28 -7.31
CA VAL A 10 -44.53 -29.07 -5.98
C VAL A 10 -43.01 -29.18 -6.00
N ILE A 11 -42.45 -30.09 -6.81
CA ILE A 11 -40.98 -30.28 -6.87
C ILE A 11 -40.33 -29.08 -7.55
N ALA A 12 -41.01 -28.51 -8.56
CA ALA A 12 -40.52 -27.33 -9.25
C ALA A 12 -40.44 -26.09 -8.35
N THR A 13 -41.42 -25.87 -7.47
CA THR A 13 -41.41 -24.72 -6.55
C THR A 13 -40.36 -24.88 -5.45
N VAL A 14 -40.17 -26.08 -4.91
CA VAL A 14 -39.11 -26.32 -3.90
C VAL A 14 -37.72 -26.11 -4.49
N LEU A 15 -37.50 -26.59 -5.72
CA LEU A 15 -36.23 -26.43 -6.41
C LEU A 15 -35.96 -24.95 -6.74
N LEU A 16 -36.99 -24.20 -7.13
CA LEU A 16 -36.89 -22.76 -7.36
C LEU A 16 -36.51 -22.02 -6.06
N VAL A 17 -37.18 -22.32 -4.94
CA VAL A 17 -36.89 -21.69 -3.65
C VAL A 17 -35.46 -22.00 -3.18
N ALA A 18 -35.01 -23.25 -3.32
CA ALA A 18 -33.65 -23.65 -2.94
C ALA A 18 -32.57 -22.87 -3.72
N ILE A 19 -32.78 -22.66 -5.03
CA ILE A 19 -31.85 -21.89 -5.86
C ILE A 19 -31.81 -20.42 -5.43
N VAL A 20 -32.97 -19.82 -5.14
CA VAL A 20 -33.03 -18.42 -4.69
C VAL A 20 -32.25 -18.21 -3.39
N ILE A 21 -32.40 -19.13 -2.43
CA ILE A 21 -31.64 -19.09 -1.16
C ILE A 21 -30.13 -19.21 -1.43
N ALA A 22 -29.72 -20.15 -2.29
CA ALA A 22 -28.32 -20.34 -2.64
C ALA A 22 -27.70 -19.09 -3.28
N ILE A 23 -28.39 -18.47 -4.24
CA ILE A 23 -27.94 -17.22 -4.88
C ILE A 23 -27.87 -16.08 -3.85
N GLY A 24 -28.86 -15.96 -2.96
CA GLY A 24 -28.86 -14.94 -1.91
C GLY A 24 -27.65 -15.05 -0.99
N LEU A 25 -27.25 -16.27 -0.61
CA LEU A 25 -26.05 -16.50 0.20
C LEU A 25 -24.76 -16.15 -0.54
N ILE A 26 -24.66 -16.50 -1.83
CA ILE A 26 -23.48 -16.16 -2.65
C ILE A 26 -23.32 -14.63 -2.75
N VAL A 27 -24.42 -13.92 -3.01
CA VAL A 27 -24.42 -12.45 -3.10
C VAL A 27 -24.03 -11.83 -1.75
N PHE A 28 -24.56 -12.32 -0.63
CA PHE A 28 -24.22 -11.83 0.70
C PHE A 28 -22.73 -12.03 1.04
N LEU A 29 -22.18 -13.20 0.72
CA LEU A 29 -20.75 -13.47 0.92
C LEU A 29 -19.87 -12.57 0.04
N TRP A 30 -20.31 -12.28 -1.19
CA TRP A 30 -19.67 -11.29 -2.06
C TRP A 30 -19.69 -9.87 -1.46
N PHE A 31 -20.84 -9.41 -0.96
CA PHE A 31 -20.94 -8.09 -0.32
C PHE A 31 -20.05 -7.96 0.91
N ARG A 32 -19.94 -9.03 1.71
CA ARG A 32 -19.05 -9.05 2.89
C ARG A 32 -17.56 -9.02 2.52
N GLY A 33 -17.18 -9.51 1.34
CA GLY A 33 -15.82 -9.41 0.83
C GLY A 33 -15.45 -8.02 0.28
N ILE A 34 -16.44 -7.22 -0.11
CA ILE A 34 -16.21 -5.87 -0.66
C ILE A 34 -16.04 -4.82 0.47
N THR A 35 -16.52 -5.10 1.68
CA THR A 35 -16.39 -4.21 2.84
C THR A 35 -15.01 -4.26 3.52
N GLU A 36 -13.93 -4.45 2.75
CA GLU A 36 -12.58 -4.18 3.27
C GLU A 36 -12.43 -2.68 3.50
N GLU A 37 -12.10 -2.29 4.73
CA GLU A 37 -12.00 -0.89 5.14
C GLU A 37 -10.99 -0.14 4.29
N ALA A 38 -11.45 0.92 3.61
CA ALA A 38 -10.57 1.81 2.88
C ALA A 38 -9.67 2.56 3.88
N ILE A 39 -8.35 2.35 3.78
CA ILE A 39 -7.38 3.22 4.44
C ILE A 39 -7.45 4.58 3.73
N THR A 40 -8.02 5.57 4.40
CA THR A 40 -8.18 6.93 3.84
C THR A 40 -7.16 7.88 4.45
N LYS A 41 -6.68 8.84 3.66
CA LYS A 41 -5.76 9.90 4.11
C LYS A 41 -6.33 11.23 3.64
N PHE A 42 -6.29 12.26 4.49
CA PHE A 42 -6.91 13.57 4.24
C PHE A 42 -8.42 13.48 3.93
N ASP A 43 -9.24 13.40 4.98
CA ASP A 43 -10.69 13.58 4.89
C ASP A 43 -11.37 12.66 3.85
N GLY A 44 -11.03 11.37 3.89
CA GLY A 44 -11.67 10.34 3.06
C GLY A 44 -11.03 10.05 1.69
N LYS A 45 -9.94 10.73 1.29
CA LYS A 45 -9.26 10.39 0.03
C LYS A 45 -8.54 9.03 0.12
N ASN A 46 -8.63 8.24 -0.94
CA ASN A 46 -7.94 6.95 -1.02
C ASN A 46 -6.42 7.18 -0.94
N VAL A 47 -5.75 6.52 0.01
CA VAL A 47 -4.30 6.66 0.21
C VAL A 47 -3.48 6.35 -1.04
N LYS A 48 -3.99 5.49 -1.94
CA LYS A 48 -3.37 5.17 -3.24
C LYS A 48 -3.32 6.37 -4.19
N LEU A 49 -4.36 7.20 -4.21
CA LEU A 49 -4.36 8.45 -4.99
C LEU A 49 -3.43 9.49 -4.38
N VAL A 50 -3.26 9.48 -3.05
CA VAL A 50 -2.33 10.38 -2.37
C VAL A 50 -0.88 10.00 -2.69
N CYS A 51 -0.57 8.70 -2.87
CA CYS A 51 0.75 8.26 -3.32
C CYS A 51 1.15 8.85 -4.69
N GLU A 52 0.19 9.08 -5.60
CA GLU A 52 0.44 9.70 -6.91
C GLU A 52 0.78 11.21 -6.80
N GLN A 53 0.46 11.84 -5.67
CA GLN A 53 0.73 13.25 -5.40
C GLN A 53 2.01 13.46 -4.56
N VAL A 54 2.67 12.38 -4.17
CA VAL A 54 3.94 12.45 -3.44
C VAL A 54 5.04 12.86 -4.41
N SER A 55 5.77 13.92 -4.07
CA SER A 55 6.93 14.38 -4.81
C SER A 55 8.08 14.56 -3.83
N PHE A 56 9.23 13.96 -4.12
CA PHE A 56 10.41 14.06 -3.28
C PHE A 56 11.69 13.96 -4.12
N SER A 57 12.74 14.62 -3.63
CA SER A 57 14.10 14.43 -4.10
C SER A 57 14.87 13.60 -3.09
N ALA A 58 15.80 12.80 -3.59
CA ALA A 58 16.65 12.01 -2.75
C ALA A 58 17.95 11.74 -3.48
N ASP A 59 19.03 11.87 -2.73
CA ASP A 59 20.40 11.72 -3.20
C ASP A 59 21.15 10.83 -2.20
N TYR A 60 22.08 10.05 -2.71
CA TYR A 60 22.91 9.16 -1.91
C TYR A 60 24.39 9.44 -2.20
N SER A 61 25.17 9.61 -1.13
CA SER A 61 26.62 9.85 -1.22
C SER A 61 27.31 9.26 0.00
N ASP A 62 28.34 8.45 -0.23
CA ASP A 62 29.25 7.92 0.80
C ASP A 62 28.55 7.35 2.06
N GLY A 63 27.53 6.49 1.87
CA GLY A 63 26.81 5.87 2.98
C GLY A 63 25.75 6.77 3.63
N ASN A 64 25.54 7.98 3.13
CA ASN A 64 24.52 8.90 3.62
C ASN A 64 23.43 9.10 2.57
N ILE A 65 22.19 9.19 3.05
CA ILE A 65 21.04 9.52 2.22
C ILE A 65 20.48 10.88 2.63
N LEU A 66 20.29 11.74 1.64
CA LEU A 66 19.57 13.01 1.77
C LEU A 66 18.22 12.84 1.11
N ILE A 67 17.14 13.18 1.81
CA ILE A 67 15.78 13.08 1.30
C ILE A 67 15.09 14.41 1.58
N SER A 68 14.52 15.04 0.56
CA SER A 68 13.74 16.28 0.66
C SER A 68 12.32 16.06 0.17
N ASN A 69 11.33 16.50 0.95
CA ASN A 69 9.94 16.46 0.55
C ASN A 69 9.57 17.73 -0.22
N ASP A 70 9.68 17.65 -1.54
CA ASP A 70 9.34 18.76 -2.45
C ASP A 70 7.82 18.85 -2.72
N GLY A 71 7.06 17.86 -2.26
CA GLY A 71 5.62 17.74 -2.43
C GLY A 71 4.81 18.37 -1.29
N ASN A 72 3.50 18.30 -1.42
CA ASN A 72 2.56 18.80 -0.41
C ASN A 72 2.00 17.69 0.50
N VAL A 73 2.51 16.47 0.36
CA VAL A 73 2.06 15.29 1.12
C VAL A 73 3.12 14.97 2.16
N PRO A 74 2.81 15.00 3.46
CA PRO A 74 3.73 14.55 4.50
C PRO A 74 4.02 13.05 4.37
N ILE A 75 5.30 12.71 4.37
CA ILE A 75 5.81 11.35 4.21
C ILE A 75 6.25 10.83 5.57
N TYR A 76 5.66 9.72 6.00
CA TYR A 76 5.91 9.25 7.36
C TYR A 76 7.25 8.54 7.49
N LYS A 77 7.58 7.65 6.55
CA LYS A 77 8.85 6.92 6.48
C LYS A 77 9.17 6.61 5.02
N PHE A 78 10.38 6.13 4.74
CA PHE A 78 10.69 5.53 3.44
C PHE A 78 11.11 4.07 3.62
N LYS A 79 10.74 3.25 2.65
CA LYS A 79 11.25 1.89 2.50
C LYS A 79 12.30 1.92 1.40
N ALA A 80 13.57 1.73 1.77
CA ALA A 80 14.68 1.63 0.84
C ALA A 80 14.86 0.17 0.42
N LYS A 81 14.71 -0.09 -0.87
CA LYS A 81 15.07 -1.36 -1.50
C LYS A 81 16.42 -1.21 -2.15
N ILE A 82 17.42 -1.85 -1.58
CA ILE A 82 18.81 -1.75 -1.97
C ILE A 82 19.12 -2.95 -2.86
N VAL A 83 19.64 -2.72 -4.06
CA VAL A 83 19.94 -3.76 -5.04
C VAL A 83 21.45 -3.75 -5.29
N GLY A 84 22.11 -4.84 -4.95
CA GLY A 84 23.53 -5.08 -5.20
C GLY A 84 23.77 -6.10 -6.31
N ALA A 85 25.03 -6.51 -6.49
CA ALA A 85 25.46 -7.51 -7.46
C ALA A 85 24.99 -8.94 -7.08
N GLY A 86 23.68 -9.19 -7.18
CA GLY A 86 23.05 -10.50 -6.92
C GLY A 86 22.28 -10.60 -5.60
N SER A 87 22.20 -9.53 -4.82
CA SER A 87 21.42 -9.47 -3.57
C SER A 87 20.45 -8.30 -3.57
N TYR A 88 19.36 -8.45 -2.80
CA TYR A 88 18.47 -7.34 -2.46
C TYR A 88 18.34 -7.26 -0.93
N ALA A 89 18.36 -6.05 -0.41
CA ALA A 89 18.05 -5.76 0.99
C ALA A 89 16.89 -4.76 1.03
N THR A 90 16.16 -4.77 2.14
CA THR A 90 15.05 -3.84 2.37
C THR A 90 15.20 -3.28 3.76
N VAL A 91 15.34 -1.97 3.84
CA VAL A 91 15.55 -1.22 5.09
C VAL A 91 14.50 -0.12 5.17
N ILE A 92 14.05 0.21 6.39
CA ILE A 92 13.16 1.34 6.62
C ILE A 92 14.02 2.53 7.05
N VAL A 93 14.07 3.56 6.21
CA VAL A 93 14.79 4.80 6.51
C VAL A 93 14.03 5.58 7.57
N GLY A 94 14.74 6.05 8.59
CA GLY A 94 14.16 6.70 9.76
C GLY A 94 13.58 5.75 10.80
N GLU A 95 13.80 4.44 10.67
CA GLU A 95 13.44 3.49 11.72
C GLU A 95 14.48 3.53 12.85
N ASN A 96 14.03 3.89 14.06
CA ASN A 96 14.87 4.09 15.25
C ASN A 96 15.89 5.24 15.15
N ASP A 97 15.80 6.09 14.11
CA ASP A 97 16.61 7.31 14.01
C ASP A 97 15.91 8.47 14.74
N THR A 98 16.61 9.09 15.68
CA THR A 98 16.11 10.25 16.43
C THR A 98 16.10 11.54 15.59
N ALA A 99 16.86 11.59 14.50
CA ALA A 99 16.84 12.69 13.53
C ALA A 99 15.59 12.65 12.64
N TRP A 100 14.89 11.51 12.56
CA TRP A 100 13.65 11.41 11.79
C TRP A 100 12.50 12.10 12.54
N PRO A 101 11.75 13.03 11.92
CA PRO A 101 10.66 13.72 12.60
C PRO A 101 9.55 12.77 13.02
N ALA A 102 9.08 12.86 14.27
CA ALA A 102 8.01 11.98 14.79
C ALA A 102 6.68 12.08 14.02
N GLN A 103 6.44 13.22 13.36
CA GLN A 103 5.26 13.44 12.51
C GLN A 103 5.49 13.07 11.03
N GLY A 104 6.70 12.62 10.67
CA GLY A 104 7.15 12.44 9.30
C GLY A 104 7.73 13.72 8.70
N LEU A 105 8.26 13.58 7.49
CA LEU A 105 8.85 14.66 6.70
C LEU A 105 7.73 15.50 6.08
N ASN A 106 7.50 16.73 6.59
CA ASN A 106 6.48 17.63 6.04
C ASN A 106 6.98 18.31 4.76
N GLN A 107 6.10 19.08 4.13
CA GLN A 107 6.45 19.84 2.93
C GLN A 107 7.64 20.77 3.20
N GLY A 108 8.65 20.68 2.33
CA GLY A 108 9.87 21.48 2.41
C GLY A 108 10.88 21.02 3.45
N ASP A 109 10.54 20.03 4.27
CA ASP A 109 11.50 19.44 5.21
C ASP A 109 12.45 18.49 4.48
N ALA A 110 13.68 18.44 4.97
CA ALA A 110 14.69 17.50 4.52
C ALA A 110 15.23 16.68 5.70
N TYR A 111 15.59 15.44 5.39
CA TYR A 111 16.20 14.50 6.30
C TYR A 111 17.54 14.04 5.73
N GLN A 112 18.54 13.95 6.59
CA GLN A 112 19.81 13.34 6.28
C GLN A 112 20.10 12.27 7.32
N GLY A 113 20.46 11.07 6.87
CA GLY A 113 20.81 9.97 7.77
C GLY A 113 21.74 8.97 7.11
N ALA A 114 22.29 8.07 7.94
CA ALA A 114 23.12 6.97 7.46
C ALA A 114 22.26 5.88 6.81
N LEU A 115 22.75 5.33 5.71
CA LEU A 115 22.23 4.15 5.03
C LEU A 115 23.42 3.27 4.63
N GLU A 116 24.10 2.73 5.65
CA GLU A 116 25.33 1.96 5.45
C GLU A 116 25.11 0.68 4.63
N GLU A 117 23.90 0.10 4.68
CA GLU A 117 23.54 -1.09 3.91
C GLU A 117 23.55 -0.83 2.39
N ALA A 118 23.51 0.44 1.96
CA ALA A 118 23.58 0.81 0.57
C ALA A 118 25.02 0.99 0.05
N ILE A 119 26.05 0.87 0.91
CA ILE A 119 27.45 0.97 0.51
C ILE A 119 27.80 -0.20 -0.41
N GLY A 120 28.26 0.11 -1.63
CA GLY A 120 28.55 -0.90 -2.66
C GLY A 120 27.32 -1.46 -3.36
N SER A 121 26.13 -0.90 -3.12
CA SER A 121 24.95 -1.22 -3.93
C SER A 121 25.02 -0.57 -5.31
N THR A 122 24.31 -1.14 -6.27
CA THR A 122 24.23 -0.60 -7.64
C THR A 122 23.06 0.36 -7.79
N LYS A 123 21.99 0.11 -7.03
CA LYS A 123 20.72 0.84 -7.16
C LYS A 123 19.97 0.86 -5.85
N ILE A 124 19.41 2.01 -5.51
CA ILE A 124 18.52 2.19 -4.36
C ILE A 124 17.16 2.62 -4.89
N ILE A 125 16.09 1.95 -4.47
CA ILE A 125 14.71 2.33 -4.79
C ILE A 125 14.06 2.79 -3.47
N LEU A 126 13.78 4.08 -3.36
CA LEU A 126 13.08 4.64 -2.21
C LEU A 126 11.59 4.66 -2.45
N ILE A 127 10.84 4.00 -1.59
CA ILE A 127 9.38 3.92 -1.68
C ILE A 127 8.76 4.67 -0.49
N PRO A 128 7.91 5.69 -0.72
CA PRO A 128 7.32 6.46 0.37
C PRO A 128 6.30 5.62 1.15
N VAL A 129 6.29 5.82 2.47
CA VAL A 129 5.34 5.23 3.41
C VAL A 129 4.51 6.36 4.01
N LEU A 130 3.20 6.27 3.85
CA LEU A 130 2.23 7.26 4.34
C LEU A 130 1.50 6.71 5.56
N ILE A 131 1.06 7.58 6.47
CA ILE A 131 0.02 7.22 7.46
C ILE A 131 -1.34 7.62 6.90
N GLY A 132 -2.26 6.67 6.87
CA GLY A 132 -3.69 6.90 6.71
C GLY A 132 -4.44 6.61 8.02
N ASN A 133 -5.73 6.91 8.04
CA ASN A 133 -6.66 6.54 9.09
C ASN A 133 -7.63 5.48 8.54
N THR A 134 -7.94 4.47 9.35
CA THR A 134 -9.09 3.59 9.17
C THR A 134 -10.15 3.89 10.21
N GLU A 135 -11.41 3.63 9.88
CA GLU A 135 -12.53 3.85 10.80
C GLU A 135 -12.46 2.91 12.02
N SER A 136 -11.88 1.70 11.89
CA SER A 136 -11.86 0.72 12.98
C SER A 136 -10.54 0.60 13.75
N GLU A 137 -9.39 0.92 13.16
CA GLU A 137 -8.05 0.72 13.78
C GLU A 137 -7.25 2.02 13.98
N GLY A 138 -7.77 3.17 13.54
CA GLY A 138 -7.07 4.46 13.68
C GLY A 138 -5.91 4.61 12.69
N LYS A 139 -4.76 5.15 13.14
CA LYS A 139 -3.61 5.45 12.25
C LYS A 139 -2.94 4.16 11.78
N LYS A 140 -2.93 3.92 10.46
CA LYS A 140 -2.30 2.76 9.82
C LYS A 140 -1.25 3.20 8.79
N SER A 141 -0.10 2.54 8.78
CA SER A 141 0.92 2.78 7.75
C SER A 141 0.55 2.10 6.44
N TYR A 142 0.74 2.82 5.34
CA TYR A 142 0.53 2.34 3.97
C TYR A 142 1.80 2.59 3.16
N THR A 143 2.41 1.51 2.65
CA THR A 143 3.56 1.61 1.75
C THR A 143 3.04 1.82 0.34
N CYS A 144 3.48 2.88 -0.34
CA CYS A 144 3.13 3.11 -1.73
C CYS A 144 3.69 2.00 -2.65
N GLU A 145 3.15 1.88 -3.84
CA GLU A 145 3.65 0.90 -4.83
C GLU A 145 5.03 1.30 -5.37
N GLU A 146 5.85 0.33 -5.80
CA GLU A 146 7.22 0.58 -6.30
C GLU A 146 7.25 1.56 -7.50
N ARG A 147 6.16 1.65 -8.27
CA ARG A 147 6.02 2.61 -9.39
C ARG A 147 6.10 4.08 -8.97
N HIS A 148 5.81 4.38 -7.70
CA HIS A 148 5.91 5.71 -7.10
C HIS A 148 7.22 5.89 -6.35
N GLY A 149 8.06 4.87 -6.34
CA GLY A 149 9.38 4.94 -5.76
C GLY A 149 10.36 5.66 -6.68
N LYS A 150 11.36 6.32 -6.08
CA LYS A 150 12.43 6.99 -6.82
C LYS A 150 13.66 6.12 -6.84
N GLU A 151 14.22 5.96 -8.03
CA GLU A 151 15.46 5.22 -8.23
C GLU A 151 16.64 6.19 -8.10
N ILE A 152 17.59 5.84 -7.24
CA ILE A 152 18.84 6.56 -7.05
C ILE A 152 19.94 5.62 -7.55
N ALA A 153 20.69 6.08 -8.55
CA ALA A 153 21.90 5.41 -8.99
C ALA A 153 23.01 5.73 -7.98
N VAL A 154 23.68 4.69 -7.50
CA VAL A 154 24.86 4.83 -6.65
C VAL A 154 26.05 4.86 -7.61
N LEU A 155 26.75 6.00 -7.65
CA LEU A 155 27.95 6.23 -8.47
C LEU A 155 29.22 5.97 -7.67
#